data_AF-A0A517SEB2-F1
#
_entry.id   AF-A0A517SEB2-F1
#
_cell.length_a   1.000
_cell.length_b   1.000
_cell.length_c   1.000
_cell.angle_alpha   90.00
_cell.angle_beta   90.00
_cell.angle_gamma   90.00
#
_symmetry.space_group_name_H-M   'P 1'
#
loop_
_entity.id
_entity.type
_entity.pdbx_description
1 polymer ?
#
loop_
_entity_poly.entity_id
_entity_poly.type
_entity_poly.pdbx_seq_one_letter_code
_entity_poly.pdbx_strand_id
1 'polypeptide(L)'
;MSRIQRRTWLGRDYLVAPVVMLTVGVHNGSGGPLFYPPEEMEKSVPLWNGRPIVLRHPDQYPYSATTPEVLSKQWLGSVFNVAFDGRRLTGEAWFDEERVKVLDYPLWVRLNRSEPVEVSTGLYTSNEPVSETLNGSGYTHVARQHRPDHLAILPDQRGACSLAAGCGLLRNSENRELDQFDELSTSFPFLNSMYEPEPDHAQAVA
;
A
#
# COMPACT_ATOMS: atom_id res chain seq x y z
N MET A 1 -1.14 -18.45 1.37
CA MET A 1 -2.04 -17.39 0.86
C MET A 1 -2.64 -16.63 2.02
N SER A 2 -2.50 -15.29 2.01
CA SER A 2 -3.20 -14.40 2.95
C SER A 2 -4.71 -14.56 2.79
N ARG A 3 -5.48 -14.57 3.89
CA ARG A 3 -6.94 -14.70 3.84
C ARG A 3 -7.61 -13.56 4.59
N ILE A 4 -8.75 -13.09 4.06
CA ILE A 4 -9.62 -12.17 4.79
C ILE A 4 -10.18 -12.84 6.05
N GLN A 5 -10.12 -12.11 7.16
CA GLN A 5 -10.73 -12.50 8.42
C GLN A 5 -12.03 -11.70 8.63
N ARG A 6 -13.03 -12.33 9.25
CA ARG A 6 -14.24 -11.62 9.72
C ARG A 6 -14.09 -11.34 11.20
N ARG A 7 -14.34 -10.10 11.61
CA ARG A 7 -14.31 -9.67 13.02
C ARG A 7 -15.51 -8.80 13.33
N THR A 8 -16.10 -8.94 14.51
CA THR A 8 -17.12 -8.01 15.01
C THR A 8 -16.45 -7.09 16.02
N TRP A 9 -16.58 -5.77 15.84
CA TRP A 9 -16.02 -4.76 16.73
C TRP A 9 -16.97 -3.58 16.85
N LEU A 10 -17.19 -3.08 18.07
CA LEU A 10 -18.15 -2.00 18.37
C LEU A 10 -19.56 -2.23 17.77
N GLY A 11 -20.00 -3.49 17.73
CA GLY A 11 -21.31 -3.87 17.20
C GLY A 11 -21.43 -3.85 15.67
N ARG A 12 -20.31 -3.72 14.94
CA ARG A 12 -20.26 -3.73 13.48
C ARG A 12 -19.38 -4.88 12.99
N ASP A 13 -19.70 -5.42 11.82
CA ASP A 13 -18.94 -6.49 11.19
C ASP A 13 -17.89 -5.93 10.23
N TYR A 14 -16.67 -6.45 10.35
CA TYR A 14 -15.51 -6.03 9.59
C TYR A 14 -14.90 -7.19 8.79
N LEU A 15 -14.50 -6.90 7.56
CA LEU A 15 -13.57 -7.71 6.77
C LEU A 15 -12.17 -7.17 7.03
N VAL A 16 -11.29 -7.98 7.60
CA VAL A 16 -9.92 -7.60 7.94
C VAL A 16 -8.96 -8.22 6.93
N ALA A 17 -8.24 -7.36 6.21
CA ALA A 17 -7.28 -7.76 5.19
C ALA A 17 -5.85 -7.35 5.59
N PRO A 18 -4.84 -8.24 5.53
CA PRO A 18 -3.46 -7.78 5.53
C PRO A 18 -3.20 -6.85 4.34
N VAL A 19 -2.39 -5.82 4.52
CA VAL A 19 -2.04 -4.84 3.49
C VAL A 19 -0.56 -4.45 3.55
N VAL A 20 0.07 -4.34 2.37
CA VAL A 20 1.32 -3.59 2.20
C VAL A 20 0.94 -2.21 1.66
N MET A 21 1.15 -1.17 2.45
CA MET A 21 0.68 0.18 2.17
C MET A 21 1.68 0.96 1.32
N LEU A 22 2.97 0.76 1.59
CA LEU A 22 4.07 1.45 0.94
C LEU A 22 5.34 0.60 1.06
N THR A 23 6.21 0.64 0.05
CA THR A 23 7.55 0.04 0.08
C THR A 23 8.62 1.13 0.09
N VAL A 24 9.79 0.84 0.66
CA VAL A 24 10.97 1.72 0.53
C VAL A 24 11.33 1.81 -0.95
N GLY A 25 11.54 3.04 -1.45
CA GLY A 25 11.87 3.25 -2.85
C GLY A 25 11.31 4.52 -3.44
N VAL A 26 11.48 4.67 -4.76
CA VAL A 26 10.96 5.82 -5.51
C VAL A 26 9.55 5.50 -5.99
N HIS A 27 8.59 6.32 -5.60
CA HIS A 27 7.20 6.20 -6.03
C HIS A 27 6.76 7.46 -6.74
N ASN A 28 6.07 7.30 -7.88
CA ASN A 28 5.59 8.42 -8.67
C ASN A 28 4.15 8.78 -8.26
N GLY A 29 4.03 9.62 -7.24
CA GLY A 29 2.76 10.12 -6.72
C GLY A 29 2.36 11.47 -7.34
N SER A 30 1.40 12.16 -6.71
CA SER A 30 0.95 13.49 -7.13
C SER A 30 2.06 14.56 -7.09
N GLY A 31 3.08 14.37 -6.25
CA GLY A 31 4.26 15.24 -6.16
C GLY A 31 5.40 14.86 -7.12
N GLY A 32 5.20 13.91 -8.03
CA GLY A 32 6.24 13.34 -8.89
C GLY A 32 7.03 12.21 -8.21
N PRO A 33 8.21 11.84 -8.76
CA PRO A 33 9.04 10.77 -8.23
C PRO A 33 9.74 11.20 -6.93
N LEU A 34 9.21 10.73 -5.80
CA LEU A 34 9.77 10.97 -4.47
C LEU A 34 10.40 9.67 -3.95
N PHE A 35 11.58 9.78 -3.35
CA PHE A 35 12.16 8.67 -2.58
C PHE A 35 11.53 8.63 -1.17
N TYR A 36 10.99 7.46 -0.79
CA TYR A 36 10.43 7.17 0.52
C TYR A 36 11.44 6.35 1.33
N PRO A 37 12.16 6.98 2.26
CA PRO A 37 13.28 6.36 2.94
C PRO A 37 12.80 5.54 4.17
N PRO A 38 13.53 4.47 4.52
CA PRO A 38 13.12 3.54 5.59
C PRO A 38 12.93 4.24 6.94
N GLU A 39 13.80 5.18 7.30
CA GLU A 39 13.74 5.86 8.60
C GLU A 39 12.50 6.74 8.78
N GLU A 40 11.96 7.30 7.69
CA GLU A 40 10.73 8.09 7.75
C GLU A 40 9.49 7.19 7.77
N MET A 41 9.54 6.07 7.04
CA MET A 41 8.50 5.04 7.08
C MET A 41 8.37 4.44 8.48
N GLU A 42 9.49 4.08 9.12
CA GLU A 42 9.53 3.53 10.47
C GLU A 42 8.95 4.50 11.51
N LYS A 43 9.37 5.78 11.48
CA LYS A 43 8.82 6.82 12.37
C LYS A 43 7.32 7.04 12.18
N SER A 44 6.80 6.80 10.97
CA SER A 44 5.39 7.01 10.64
C SER A 44 4.45 5.92 11.16
N VAL A 45 4.97 4.74 11.52
CA VAL A 45 4.18 3.55 11.96
C VAL A 45 3.07 3.88 12.96
N PRO A 46 3.34 4.52 14.12
CA PRO A 46 2.28 4.80 15.09
C PRO A 46 1.24 5.79 14.57
N LEU A 47 1.58 6.64 13.59
CA LEU A 47 0.70 7.69 13.06
C LEU A 47 -0.36 7.15 12.08
N TRP A 48 -0.17 5.93 11.57
CA TRP A 48 -1.08 5.28 10.64
C TRP A 48 -2.24 4.55 11.33
N ASN A 49 -2.05 4.07 12.57
CA ASN A 49 -3.09 3.35 13.29
C ASN A 49 -4.30 4.27 13.53
N GLY A 50 -5.48 3.82 13.11
CA GLY A 50 -6.73 4.57 13.15
C GLY A 50 -6.99 5.46 11.92
N ARG A 51 -6.04 5.60 10.99
CA ARG A 51 -6.27 6.39 9.77
C ARG A 51 -7.38 5.77 8.92
N PRO A 52 -8.23 6.61 8.29
CA PRO A 52 -9.35 6.12 7.51
C PRO A 52 -8.87 5.37 6.26
N ILE A 53 -9.64 4.35 5.92
CA ILE A 53 -9.63 3.72 4.61
C ILE A 53 -10.75 4.36 3.80
N VAL A 54 -10.44 4.83 2.60
CA VAL A 54 -11.41 5.43 1.69
C VAL A 54 -11.46 4.72 0.35
N LEU A 55 -12.63 4.75 -0.27
CA LEU A 55 -12.84 4.31 -1.64
C LEU A 55 -12.29 5.37 -2.60
N ARG A 56 -11.18 5.05 -3.28
CA ARG A 56 -10.41 5.97 -4.13
C ARG A 56 -9.85 7.16 -3.36
N HIS A 57 -9.01 7.97 -4.02
CA HIS A 57 -8.54 9.22 -3.42
C HIS A 57 -9.68 10.26 -3.40
N PRO A 58 -9.72 11.12 -2.37
CA PRO A 58 -10.56 12.31 -2.40
C PRO A 58 -10.20 13.17 -3.63
N ASP A 59 -11.22 13.72 -4.30
CA ASP A 59 -11.07 14.46 -5.56
C ASP A 59 -11.07 15.99 -5.37
N GLN A 60 -11.28 16.47 -4.15
CA GLN A 60 -11.40 17.88 -3.82
C GLN A 60 -10.32 18.33 -2.84
N TYR A 61 -9.67 19.46 -3.14
CA TYR A 61 -8.73 20.12 -2.25
C TYR A 61 -9.39 20.36 -0.86
N PRO A 62 -8.74 20.03 0.26
CA PRO A 62 -7.31 19.76 0.45
C PRO A 62 -6.86 18.29 0.21
N TYR A 63 -7.66 17.49 -0.50
CA TYR A 63 -7.42 16.08 -0.82
C TYR A 63 -7.24 15.19 0.42
N SER A 64 -7.71 15.67 1.58
CA SER A 64 -7.72 14.94 2.83
C SER A 64 -8.98 14.08 2.94
N ALA A 65 -8.82 12.88 3.46
CA ALA A 65 -9.92 11.97 3.79
C ALA A 65 -10.32 12.04 5.27
N THR A 66 -9.82 13.04 6.02
CA THR A 66 -10.11 13.19 7.46
C THR A 66 -11.26 14.14 7.77
N THR A 67 -11.91 14.73 6.74
CA THR A 67 -13.05 15.62 6.94
C THR A 67 -14.37 14.84 7.00
N PRO A 68 -15.39 15.33 7.75
CA PRO A 68 -16.71 14.69 7.79
C PRO A 68 -17.35 14.49 6.42
N GLU A 69 -17.17 15.47 5.52
CA GLU A 69 -17.77 15.46 4.18
C GLU A 69 -17.21 14.29 3.34
N VAL A 70 -15.89 14.10 3.36
CA VAL A 70 -15.23 13.03 2.61
C VAL A 70 -15.54 11.67 3.25
N LEU A 71 -15.43 11.56 4.57
CA LEU A 71 -15.72 10.31 5.28
C LEU A 71 -17.16 9.83 5.03
N SER A 72 -18.14 10.73 5.05
CA SER A 72 -19.55 10.36 4.79
C SER A 72 -19.74 9.66 3.44
N LYS A 73 -18.96 10.06 2.42
CA LYS A 73 -19.07 9.58 1.04
C LYS A 73 -18.16 8.39 0.73
N GLN A 74 -16.97 8.36 1.29
CA GLN A 74 -15.91 7.45 0.83
C GLN A 74 -15.40 6.49 1.92
N TRP A 75 -15.72 6.71 3.20
CA TRP A 75 -15.18 5.90 4.30
C TRP A 75 -15.60 4.43 4.19
N LEU A 76 -14.60 3.56 4.16
CA LEU A 76 -14.74 2.11 4.15
C LEU A 76 -14.31 1.46 5.47
N GLY A 77 -13.58 2.17 6.35
CA GLY A 77 -13.00 1.55 7.54
C GLY A 77 -11.74 2.26 8.02
N SER A 78 -10.87 1.53 8.73
CA SER A 78 -9.62 2.08 9.29
C SER A 78 -8.47 1.09 9.21
N VAL A 79 -7.25 1.62 9.19
CA VAL A 79 -6.02 0.81 9.25
C VAL A 79 -5.60 0.61 10.70
N PHE A 80 -5.18 -0.61 11.05
CA PHE A 80 -4.66 -0.96 12.37
C PHE A 80 -3.47 -1.91 12.25
N ASN A 81 -2.80 -2.18 13.39
CA ASN A 81 -1.68 -3.10 13.50
C ASN A 81 -0.57 -2.82 12.49
N VAL A 82 -0.29 -1.52 12.28
CA VAL A 82 0.73 -1.08 11.34
C VAL A 82 2.11 -1.41 11.88
N ALA A 83 2.99 -1.90 11.01
CA ALA A 83 4.37 -2.24 11.31
C ALA A 83 5.27 -1.92 10.12
N PHE A 84 6.53 -1.63 10.40
CA PHE A 84 7.59 -1.54 9.40
C PHE A 84 8.50 -2.76 9.54
N ASP A 85 8.75 -3.48 8.44
CA ASP A 85 9.55 -4.71 8.45
C ASP A 85 11.00 -4.50 7.94
N GLY A 86 11.44 -3.25 7.85
CA GLY A 86 12.73 -2.86 7.27
C GLY A 86 12.66 -2.48 5.79
N ARG A 87 11.63 -2.95 5.06
CA ARG A 87 11.44 -2.64 3.63
C ARG A 87 10.04 -2.14 3.28
N ARG A 88 9.04 -2.45 4.11
CA ARG A 88 7.64 -2.21 3.81
C ARG A 88 6.90 -1.71 5.02
N LEU A 89 5.99 -0.78 4.78
CA LEU A 89 4.95 -0.42 5.72
C LEU A 89 3.76 -1.35 5.51
N THR A 90 3.49 -2.18 6.50
CA THR A 90 2.44 -3.21 6.47
C THR A 90 1.40 -2.93 7.55
N GLY A 91 0.21 -3.52 7.42
CA GLY A 91 -0.79 -3.47 8.48
C GLY A 91 -1.99 -4.36 8.19
N GLU A 92 -3.06 -4.11 8.93
CA GLU A 92 -4.39 -4.66 8.71
C GLU A 92 -5.35 -3.54 8.26
N ALA A 93 -5.98 -3.73 7.11
CA ALA A 93 -7.08 -2.91 6.62
C ALA A 93 -8.40 -3.48 7.15
N TRP A 94 -9.05 -2.77 8.07
CA TRP A 94 -10.33 -3.19 8.66
C TRP A 94 -11.47 -2.49 7.93
N PHE A 95 -12.13 -3.24 7.05
CA PHE A 95 -13.24 -2.76 6.24
C PHE A 95 -14.57 -2.98 6.93
N ASP A 96 -15.33 -1.93 7.17
CA ASP A 96 -16.72 -2.04 7.57
C ASP A 96 -17.53 -2.69 6.44
N GLU A 97 -18.09 -3.87 6.72
CA GLU A 97 -18.68 -4.70 5.67
C GLU A 97 -19.91 -4.05 5.02
N GLU A 98 -20.72 -3.35 5.81
CA GLU A 98 -21.90 -2.65 5.31
C GLU A 98 -21.51 -1.48 4.40
N ARG A 99 -20.54 -0.67 4.82
CA ARG A 99 -20.05 0.46 4.03
C ARG A 99 -19.47 0.01 2.70
N VAL A 100 -18.69 -1.08 2.68
CA VAL A 100 -18.15 -1.61 1.42
C VAL A 100 -19.29 -2.07 0.50
N LYS A 101 -20.29 -2.80 1.01
CA LYS A 101 -21.45 -3.24 0.20
C LYS A 101 -22.20 -2.06 -0.41
N VAL A 102 -22.39 -0.99 0.37
CA VAL A 102 -23.13 0.21 -0.06
C VAL A 102 -22.34 1.01 -1.10
N LEU A 103 -21.03 1.20 -0.88
CA LEU A 103 -20.22 2.07 -1.72
C LEU A 103 -19.66 1.36 -2.97
N ASP A 104 -19.30 0.07 -2.85
CA ASP A 104 -18.68 -0.71 -3.92
C ASP A 104 -18.92 -2.22 -3.70
N TYR A 105 -20.10 -2.70 -4.12
CA TYR A 105 -20.43 -4.13 -4.04
C TYR A 105 -19.43 -5.05 -4.77
N PRO A 106 -18.92 -4.70 -5.97
CA PRO A 106 -17.86 -5.47 -6.60
C PRO A 106 -16.60 -5.62 -5.73
N LEU A 107 -16.14 -4.57 -5.06
CA LEU A 107 -15.04 -4.65 -4.10
C LEU A 107 -15.37 -5.62 -2.95
N TRP A 108 -16.60 -5.58 -2.40
CA TRP A 108 -17.01 -6.55 -1.39
C TRP A 108 -16.91 -8.00 -1.88
N VAL A 109 -17.32 -8.29 -3.13
CA VAL A 109 -17.18 -9.62 -3.72
C VAL A 109 -15.71 -10.04 -3.82
N ARG A 110 -14.84 -9.15 -4.33
CA ARG A 110 -13.39 -9.39 -4.44
C ARG A 110 -12.74 -9.68 -3.10
N LEU A 111 -13.08 -8.90 -2.07
CA LEU A 111 -12.59 -9.13 -0.70
C LEU A 111 -13.03 -10.50 -0.18
N ASN A 112 -14.30 -10.89 -0.33
CA ASN A 112 -14.74 -12.22 0.12
C ASN A 112 -14.06 -13.38 -0.62
N ARG A 113 -13.61 -13.14 -1.85
CA ARG A 113 -12.81 -14.10 -2.64
C ARG A 113 -11.32 -14.05 -2.32
N SER A 114 -10.89 -13.16 -1.43
CA SER A 114 -9.47 -12.92 -1.13
C SER A 114 -8.66 -12.63 -2.40
N GLU A 115 -9.22 -11.82 -3.30
CA GLU A 115 -8.53 -11.35 -4.49
C GLU A 115 -7.70 -10.08 -4.16
N PRO A 116 -6.43 -9.98 -4.62
CA PRO A 116 -5.62 -8.79 -4.41
C PRO A 116 -6.28 -7.52 -4.98
N VAL A 117 -6.04 -6.38 -4.31
CA VAL A 117 -6.56 -5.07 -4.72
C VAL A 117 -5.46 -4.03 -4.59
N GLU A 118 -5.39 -3.14 -5.58
CA GLU A 118 -4.50 -1.98 -5.59
C GLU A 118 -4.83 -1.02 -4.44
N VAL A 119 -3.79 -0.40 -3.91
CA VAL A 119 -3.91 0.58 -2.83
C VAL A 119 -3.03 1.80 -3.12
N SER A 120 -3.30 2.89 -2.43
CA SER A 120 -2.43 4.06 -2.44
C SER A 120 -2.50 4.77 -1.10
N THR A 121 -1.44 5.48 -0.74
CA THR A 121 -1.37 6.25 0.51
C THR A 121 -1.52 7.74 0.23
N GLY A 122 -2.41 8.40 0.97
CA GLY A 122 -2.41 9.86 1.11
C GLY A 122 -1.63 10.24 2.36
N LEU A 123 -0.59 11.06 2.20
CA LEU A 123 0.21 11.59 3.30
C LEU A 123 0.84 12.93 2.93
N TYR A 124 1.08 13.74 3.94
CA TYR A 124 1.84 14.98 3.82
C TYR A 124 3.31 14.71 4.10
N THR A 125 4.18 15.37 3.33
CA THR A 125 5.64 15.26 3.44
C THR A 125 6.27 16.64 3.29
N SER A 126 7.45 16.81 3.89
CA SER A 126 8.39 17.86 3.50
C SER A 126 9.33 17.25 2.45
N ASN A 127 9.34 17.81 1.25
CA ASN A 127 10.12 17.27 0.14
C ASN A 127 11.48 17.96 0.08
N GLU A 128 12.51 17.26 0.54
CA GLU A 128 13.89 17.72 0.53
C GLU A 128 14.49 17.51 -0.87
N PRO A 129 14.91 18.56 -1.59
CA PRO A 129 15.41 18.43 -2.95
C PRO A 129 16.76 17.72 -2.98
N VAL A 130 16.89 16.75 -3.90
CA VAL A 130 18.10 15.96 -4.13
C VAL A 130 18.26 15.72 -5.64
N SER A 131 19.48 15.55 -6.13
CA SER A 131 19.74 15.15 -7.53
C SER A 131 20.53 13.85 -7.53
N GLU A 132 19.83 12.74 -7.27
CA GLU A 132 20.40 11.41 -7.17
C GLU A 132 19.56 10.40 -7.94
N THR A 133 20.14 9.23 -8.19
CA THR A 133 19.48 8.09 -8.84
C THR A 133 19.53 6.89 -7.91
N LEU A 134 18.39 6.25 -7.68
CA LEU A 134 18.31 4.97 -6.96
C LEU A 134 17.94 3.88 -7.98
N ASN A 135 18.81 2.88 -8.16
CA ASN A 135 18.58 1.74 -9.05
C ASN A 135 18.14 2.15 -10.49
N GLY A 136 18.76 3.20 -11.04
CA GLY A 136 18.42 3.72 -12.38
C GLY A 136 17.17 4.61 -12.43
N SER A 137 16.42 4.73 -11.34
CA SER A 137 15.30 5.67 -11.22
C SER A 137 15.80 6.98 -10.60
N GLY A 138 15.75 8.07 -11.37
CA GLY A 138 15.99 9.41 -10.83
C GLY A 138 14.87 9.82 -9.87
N TYR A 139 15.23 10.39 -8.73
CA TYR A 139 14.28 11.09 -7.86
C TYR A 139 14.79 12.50 -7.63
N THR A 140 13.86 13.44 -7.56
CA THR A 140 14.20 14.87 -7.40
C THR A 140 14.10 15.32 -5.95
N HIS A 141 13.45 14.52 -5.10
CA HIS A 141 13.27 14.84 -3.70
C HIS A 141 13.17 13.59 -2.83
N VAL A 142 13.55 13.75 -1.56
CA VAL A 142 13.31 12.76 -0.51
C VAL A 142 12.10 13.20 0.32
N ALA A 143 11.16 12.30 0.51
CA ALA A 143 9.97 12.51 1.32
C ALA A 143 10.32 12.43 2.82
N ARG A 144 10.32 13.56 3.52
CA ARG A 144 10.58 13.68 4.96
C ARG A 144 9.32 14.00 5.75
N GLN A 145 9.37 13.79 7.06
CA GLN A 145 8.32 14.14 8.03
C GLN A 145 6.94 13.60 7.64
N HIS A 146 6.89 12.29 7.37
CA HIS A 146 5.67 11.62 6.91
C HIS A 146 4.52 11.86 7.91
N ARG A 147 3.45 12.45 7.42
CA ARG A 147 2.22 12.73 8.17
C ARG A 147 1.05 12.05 7.46
N PRO A 148 0.71 10.82 7.85
CA PRO A 148 -0.34 10.04 7.22
C PRO A 148 -1.70 10.72 7.26
N ASP A 149 -2.44 10.65 6.15
CA ASP A 149 -3.82 11.10 6.04
C ASP A 149 -4.77 9.91 5.88
N HIS A 150 -4.56 9.06 4.87
CA HIS A 150 -5.44 7.92 4.57
C HIS A 150 -4.82 6.81 3.74
N LEU A 151 -5.47 5.64 3.75
CA LEU A 151 -5.26 4.56 2.80
C LEU A 151 -6.42 4.55 1.78
N ALA A 152 -6.12 4.75 0.50
CA ALA A 152 -7.08 4.64 -0.58
C ALA A 152 -7.08 3.21 -1.13
N ILE A 153 -8.27 2.63 -1.29
CA ILE A 153 -8.46 1.40 -2.06
C ILE A 153 -8.81 1.77 -3.48
N LEU A 154 -8.14 1.14 -4.44
CA LEU A 154 -8.25 1.43 -5.86
C LEU A 154 -8.76 0.18 -6.60
N PRO A 155 -10.08 -0.07 -6.66
CA PRO A 155 -10.60 -1.25 -7.34
C PRO A 155 -10.31 -1.26 -8.85
N ASP A 156 -10.17 -0.07 -9.43
CA ASP A 156 -10.20 0.23 -10.86
C ASP A 156 -9.01 1.09 -11.34
N GLN A 157 -8.03 1.36 -10.46
CA GLN A 157 -6.87 2.20 -10.76
C GLN A 157 -5.59 1.57 -10.22
N ARG A 158 -4.46 1.89 -10.85
CA ARG A 158 -3.14 1.48 -10.37
C ARG A 158 -2.63 2.47 -9.32
N GLY A 159 -2.15 1.98 -8.18
CA GLY A 159 -1.52 2.80 -7.16
C GLY A 159 -0.11 3.26 -7.53
N ALA A 160 0.37 4.35 -6.91
CA ALA A 160 1.75 4.81 -7.06
C ALA A 160 2.74 3.73 -6.60
N CYS A 161 2.45 3.10 -5.45
CA CYS A 161 3.00 1.80 -5.10
C CYS A 161 1.97 0.74 -5.48
N SER A 162 2.13 0.15 -6.67
CA SER A 162 1.17 -0.81 -7.22
C SER A 162 1.33 -2.24 -6.68
N LEU A 163 0.41 -3.15 -7.02
CA LEU A 163 0.54 -4.60 -6.79
C LEU A 163 1.87 -5.14 -7.35
N ALA A 164 2.21 -4.72 -8.57
CA ALA A 164 3.48 -5.09 -9.21
C ALA A 164 4.72 -4.51 -8.49
N ALA A 165 4.56 -3.43 -7.72
CA ALA A 165 5.63 -2.82 -6.92
C ALA A 165 5.69 -3.39 -5.49
N GLY A 166 4.91 -4.43 -5.19
CA GLY A 166 4.89 -5.12 -3.90
C GLY A 166 3.89 -4.57 -2.88
N CYS A 167 3.10 -3.55 -3.22
CA CYS A 167 2.04 -3.01 -2.38
C CYS A 167 0.70 -3.71 -2.62
N GLY A 168 -0.33 -3.41 -1.83
CA GLY A 168 -1.69 -3.88 -2.06
C GLY A 168 -2.27 -4.70 -0.93
N LEU A 169 -3.59 -4.93 -1.01
CA LEU A 169 -4.28 -5.85 -0.12
C LEU A 169 -3.82 -7.28 -0.39
N LEU A 170 -3.74 -8.07 0.68
CA LEU A 170 -3.40 -9.50 0.71
C LEU A 170 -1.92 -9.83 0.37
N ARG A 171 -1.05 -8.83 0.24
CA ARG A 171 0.36 -9.01 -0.17
C ARG A 171 1.36 -9.32 0.95
N ASN A 172 0.95 -9.34 2.22
CA ASN A 172 1.89 -9.53 3.35
C ASN A 172 2.55 -10.92 3.40
N SER A 173 2.02 -11.94 2.71
CA SER A 173 2.59 -13.31 2.74
C SER A 173 3.32 -13.73 1.46
N GLU A 174 2.92 -13.23 0.29
CA GLU A 174 3.53 -13.64 -0.99
C GLU A 174 4.96 -13.14 -1.16
N ASN A 175 5.26 -11.96 -0.63
CA ASN A 175 6.61 -11.43 -0.75
C ASN A 175 7.57 -11.99 0.32
N ARG A 176 7.14 -12.70 1.37
CA ARG A 176 8.06 -13.17 2.43
C ARG A 176 9.12 -14.16 1.92
N GLU A 177 8.78 -14.97 0.92
CA GLU A 177 9.69 -15.93 0.29
C GLU A 177 10.66 -15.23 -0.69
N LEU A 178 10.16 -14.28 -1.50
CA LEU A 178 10.99 -13.43 -2.35
C LEU A 178 11.92 -12.52 -1.52
N ASP A 179 11.41 -12.00 -0.41
CA ASP A 179 12.14 -11.18 0.56
C ASP A 179 13.27 -11.97 1.22
N GLN A 180 13.01 -13.24 1.61
CA GLN A 180 14.04 -14.15 2.10
C GLN A 180 15.07 -14.45 1.02
N PHE A 181 14.64 -14.63 -0.22
CA PHE A 181 15.57 -14.88 -1.32
C PHE A 181 16.46 -13.66 -1.60
N ASP A 182 15.93 -12.44 -1.61
CA ASP A 182 16.72 -11.20 -1.76
C ASP A 182 17.72 -11.00 -0.60
N GLU A 183 17.31 -11.28 0.63
CA GLU A 183 18.20 -11.23 1.79
C GLU A 183 19.30 -12.30 1.72
N LEU A 184 18.91 -13.53 1.35
CA LEU A 184 19.84 -14.63 1.21
C LEU A 184 20.77 -14.42 0.01
N SER A 185 20.31 -13.87 -1.10
CA SER A 185 21.13 -13.61 -2.29
C SER A 185 22.16 -12.51 -2.07
N THR A 186 21.85 -11.54 -1.18
CA THR A 186 22.83 -10.55 -0.70
C THR A 186 23.97 -11.22 0.07
N SER A 187 23.66 -12.27 0.85
CA SER A 187 24.65 -13.02 1.64
C SER A 187 25.29 -14.19 0.86
N PHE A 188 24.62 -14.68 -0.16
CA PHE A 188 24.99 -15.82 -0.99
C PHE A 188 24.69 -15.51 -2.47
N PRO A 189 25.59 -14.77 -3.15
CA PRO A 189 25.37 -14.30 -4.53
C PRO A 189 25.12 -15.41 -5.56
N PHE A 190 25.52 -16.65 -5.25
CA PHE A 190 25.26 -17.81 -6.12
C PHE A 190 23.77 -18.12 -6.26
N LEU A 191 22.94 -17.73 -5.29
CA LEU A 191 21.49 -17.94 -5.35
C LEU A 191 20.86 -17.24 -6.55
N ASN A 192 21.39 -16.08 -6.99
CA ASN A 192 20.93 -15.37 -8.19
C ASN A 192 21.00 -16.20 -9.48
N SER A 193 21.86 -17.22 -9.52
CA SER A 193 21.99 -18.13 -10.67
C SER A 193 21.03 -19.32 -10.64
N MET A 194 20.28 -19.51 -9.55
CA MET A 194 19.32 -20.61 -9.38
C MET A 194 17.86 -20.21 -9.57
N TYR A 195 17.58 -18.90 -9.69
CA TYR A 195 16.24 -18.39 -9.97
C TYR A 195 16.27 -17.57 -11.26
N GLU A 196 16.07 -18.23 -12.40
CA GLU A 196 15.72 -17.51 -13.63
C GLU A 196 14.22 -17.18 -13.56
N PRO A 197 13.82 -15.91 -13.45
CA PRO A 197 12.41 -15.57 -13.61
C PRO A 197 11.99 -15.98 -15.02
N GLU A 198 10.87 -16.71 -15.14
CA GLU A 198 10.24 -16.94 -16.44
C GLU A 198 10.11 -15.59 -17.17
N PRO A 199 10.54 -15.50 -18.43
CA PRO A 199 10.47 -14.25 -19.17
C PRO A 199 9.01 -13.80 -19.26
N ASP A 200 8.79 -12.54 -18.91
CA ASP A 200 7.50 -11.86 -19.01
C ASP A 200 6.97 -12.01 -20.46
N HIS A 201 5.96 -12.87 -20.64
CA HIS A 201 5.24 -13.00 -21.91
C HIS A 201 4.31 -11.79 -22.10
N ALA A 202 4.90 -10.61 -22.14
CA ALA A 202 4.24 -9.35 -22.42
C ALA A 202 5.07 -8.53 -23.42
N GLN A 203 5.39 -9.13 -24.57
CA GLN A 203 5.55 -8.43 -25.87
C GLN A 203 5.93 -9.44 -26.97
N ALA A 204 4.92 -9.91 -27.70
CA ALA A 204 5.02 -10.29 -29.11
C ALA A 204 3.63 -10.73 -29.61
N VAL A 205 2.79 -9.76 -30.00
CA VAL A 205 1.89 -10.00 -31.14
C VAL A 205 2.05 -8.79 -32.05
N ALA A 206 2.39 -9.13 -33.29
CA ALA A 206 2.78 -8.26 -34.40
C ALA A 206 1.72 -7.23 -34.81
#